data_AF-C0NLM8-F1
#
_entry.id   AF-C0NLM8-F1
#
_cell.length_a   1.000
_cell.length_b   1.000
_cell.length_c   1.000
_cell.angle_alpha   90.00
_cell.angle_beta   90.00
_cell.angle_gamma   90.00
#
_symmetry.space_group_name_H-M   'P 1'
#
loop_
_entity.id
_entity.type
_entity.pdbx_description
1 polymer ?
#
loop_
_entity_poly.entity_id
_entity_poly.type
_entity_poly.pdbx_seq_one_letter_code
_entity_poly.pdbx_strand_id
1 'polypeptide(L)'
;MATGKYIPPALRNNKGEIDDKQQQPQDQQEPLNSMSTSYQLKGTETYFGHSFRHGVCDTLHNLNSSNSSNYYYNKSFSKCGKPPAPATTTTCSPRERQRQRWQGTLNTTANDPHTLAYIVLFREAHPFWETKREILCKSNLHLLPESFAATLNVTTTTIVSYPIFVPQSAPRQYHAPLSFAGYYRICSVRYLAPRSRELAAYLEVKFGTQHRTSEKWIGSLSRRWAVVTLDLDVGRGEALVPAVMAEVDGDRSRRGC
;
A
#
# COMPACT_ATOMS: atom_id res chain seq x y z
N MET A 1 -27.62 -13.52 11.13
CA MET A 1 -26.48 -13.57 10.18
C MET A 1 -25.22 -13.86 10.98
N ALA A 2 -24.48 -14.93 10.66
CA ALA A 2 -23.31 -15.32 11.43
C ALA A 2 -22.19 -14.28 11.24
N THR A 3 -21.89 -13.51 12.29
CA THR A 3 -20.71 -12.65 12.38
C THR A 3 -19.46 -13.50 12.64
N GLY A 4 -19.20 -14.44 11.73
CA GLY A 4 -18.00 -15.26 11.77
C GLY A 4 -16.78 -14.33 11.70
N LYS A 5 -15.99 -14.31 12.78
CA LYS A 5 -14.74 -13.54 12.85
C LYS A 5 -13.81 -14.06 11.75
N TYR A 6 -13.39 -13.17 10.86
CA TYR A 6 -12.44 -13.53 9.83
C TYR A 6 -11.06 -13.80 10.46
N ILE A 7 -10.50 -14.98 10.20
CA ILE A 7 -9.15 -15.37 10.62
C ILE A 7 -8.24 -15.35 9.38
N PRO A 8 -7.20 -14.50 9.34
CA PRO A 8 -6.21 -14.46 8.27
C PRO A 8 -5.58 -15.83 8.00
N PRO A 9 -5.21 -16.18 6.74
CA PRO A 9 -4.64 -17.48 6.40
C PRO A 9 -3.40 -17.83 7.22
N ALA A 10 -2.54 -16.85 7.48
CA ALA A 10 -1.33 -17.02 8.31
C ALA A 10 -1.63 -17.51 9.73
N LEU A 11 -2.88 -17.38 10.19
CA LEU A 11 -3.34 -17.83 11.51
C LEU A 11 -4.21 -19.10 11.44
N ARG A 12 -4.63 -19.53 10.25
CA ARG A 12 -5.45 -20.75 10.09
C ARG A 12 -4.63 -22.02 10.33
N ASN A 13 -3.36 -22.02 9.93
CA ASN A 13 -2.51 -23.21 9.98
C ASN A 13 -2.12 -23.65 11.40
N ASN A 14 -2.32 -22.81 12.42
CA ASN A 14 -1.91 -23.16 13.79
C ASN A 14 -3.02 -23.86 14.59
N LYS A 15 -4.18 -24.13 13.99
CA LYS A 15 -5.30 -24.77 14.71
C LYS A 15 -5.23 -26.31 14.70
N GLY A 16 -4.36 -26.91 13.90
CA GLY A 16 -4.34 -28.37 13.67
C GLY A 16 -3.30 -29.18 14.42
N GLU A 17 -2.40 -28.58 15.21
CA GLU A 17 -1.28 -29.32 15.85
C GLU A 17 -1.34 -29.26 17.38
N ILE A 18 -2.52 -29.45 17.94
CA ILE A 18 -2.72 -29.70 19.37
C ILE A 18 -3.86 -30.71 19.47
N ASP A 19 -3.59 -32.00 19.21
CA ASP A 19 -4.32 -33.14 19.85
C ASP A 19 -3.93 -34.56 19.39
N ASP A 20 -2.76 -34.82 18.80
CA ASP A 20 -2.35 -36.23 18.52
C ASP A 20 -0.86 -36.51 18.77
N LYS A 21 -0.41 -36.32 20.02
CA LYS A 21 0.80 -36.99 20.52
C LYS A 21 0.54 -37.67 21.86
N GLN A 22 -0.30 -38.70 21.84
CA GLN A 22 -0.07 -39.84 22.72
C GLN A 22 1.05 -40.71 22.12
N GLN A 23 2.20 -40.66 22.80
CA GLN A 23 3.14 -41.75 23.05
C GLN A 23 3.56 -42.67 21.88
N GLN A 24 4.76 -42.44 21.36
CA GLN A 24 5.68 -43.55 21.12
C GLN A 24 7.14 -43.08 21.32
N PRO A 25 7.91 -43.71 22.22
CA PRO A 25 9.33 -43.41 22.41
C PRO A 25 10.16 -44.31 21.50
N GLN A 26 10.98 -43.74 20.63
CA GLN A 26 12.20 -44.43 20.19
C GLN A 26 13.24 -43.45 19.67
N ASP A 27 14.45 -43.69 20.17
CA ASP A 27 15.65 -42.89 20.05
C ASP A 27 16.20 -42.80 18.61
N GLN A 28 16.72 -41.61 18.27
CA GLN A 28 18.00 -41.34 17.61
C GLN A 28 17.94 -40.10 16.69
N GLN A 29 18.54 -39.03 17.23
CA GLN A 29 19.30 -37.95 16.60
C GLN A 29 19.35 -37.87 15.06
N GLU A 30 18.90 -36.75 14.49
CA GLU A 30 19.82 -35.67 14.09
C GLU A 30 19.07 -34.31 13.89
N PRO A 31 19.68 -33.17 14.22
CA PRO A 31 19.00 -31.88 14.30
C PRO A 31 19.15 -31.06 13.01
N LEU A 32 18.14 -31.09 12.14
CA LEU A 32 17.98 -30.07 11.10
C LEU A 32 17.05 -28.96 11.62
N ASN A 33 17.68 -27.84 11.94
CA ASN A 33 17.11 -26.56 12.35
C ASN A 33 16.03 -26.04 11.38
N SER A 34 14.82 -26.58 11.44
CA SER A 34 13.63 -25.91 10.95
C SER A 34 13.05 -25.10 12.10
N MET A 35 13.46 -23.83 12.20
CA MET A 35 12.75 -22.86 13.01
C MET A 35 11.37 -22.59 12.40
N SER A 36 10.43 -23.50 12.63
CA SER A 36 9.01 -23.22 12.49
C SER A 36 8.64 -22.23 13.59
N THR A 37 8.64 -20.95 13.26
CA THR A 37 8.05 -19.89 14.07
C THR A 37 6.56 -20.22 14.28
N SER A 38 6.25 -20.94 15.35
CA SER A 38 4.90 -21.25 15.82
C SER A 38 4.28 -19.98 16.40
N TYR A 39 3.20 -19.47 15.80
CA TYR A 39 2.52 -18.25 16.24
C TYR A 39 1.35 -18.60 17.18
N GLN A 40 1.40 -18.14 18.43
CA GLN A 40 0.30 -18.40 19.38
C GLN A 40 -0.93 -17.54 19.08
N LEU A 41 -2.05 -18.21 18.78
CA LEU A 41 -3.36 -17.62 18.44
C LEU A 41 -3.90 -16.64 19.50
N LYS A 42 -3.48 -16.80 20.77
CA LYS A 42 -3.97 -16.02 21.92
C LYS A 42 -3.86 -14.50 21.74
N GLY A 43 -2.88 -14.01 20.97
CA GLY A 43 -2.74 -12.56 20.72
C GLY A 43 -3.84 -11.97 19.83
N THR A 44 -4.57 -12.79 19.07
CA THR A 44 -5.56 -12.28 18.11
C THR A 44 -6.99 -12.29 18.63
N GLU A 45 -7.36 -13.25 19.49
CA GLU A 45 -8.70 -13.29 20.07
C GLU A 45 -9.00 -12.06 20.92
N THR A 46 -8.01 -11.58 21.68
CA THR A 46 -8.14 -10.32 22.45
C THR A 46 -8.39 -9.13 21.53
N TYR A 47 -7.84 -9.13 20.31
CA TYR A 47 -7.87 -7.97 19.41
C TYR A 47 -9.15 -7.87 18.57
N PHE A 48 -9.79 -9.00 18.28
CA PHE A 48 -11.06 -9.06 17.53
C PHE A 48 -12.27 -9.42 18.41
N GLY A 49 -12.10 -9.41 19.74
CA GLY A 49 -13.13 -9.71 20.74
C GLY A 49 -14.16 -8.60 20.96
N HIS A 50 -13.88 -7.36 20.55
CA HIS A 50 -14.80 -6.25 20.78
C HIS A 50 -15.88 -6.20 19.70
N SER A 51 -17.05 -6.74 20.06
CA SER A 51 -18.28 -6.67 19.28
C SER A 51 -18.52 -5.26 18.72
N PHE A 52 -18.66 -5.19 17.39
CA PHE A 52 -19.14 -4.01 16.69
C PHE A 52 -20.60 -3.74 17.09
N ARG A 53 -20.81 -2.96 18.16
CA ARG A 53 -22.08 -2.27 18.35
C ARG A 53 -22.07 -1.10 17.37
N HIS A 54 -22.75 -1.28 16.24
CA HIS A 54 -23.04 -0.22 15.28
C HIS A 54 -23.91 0.86 15.97
N GLY A 55 -23.26 1.80 16.65
CA GLY A 55 -23.84 3.09 16.96
C GLY A 55 -23.86 3.91 15.68
N VAL A 56 -25.05 4.04 15.11
CA VAL A 56 -25.38 5.02 14.07
C VAL A 56 -25.15 6.40 14.68
N CYS A 57 -24.16 7.13 14.17
CA CYS A 57 -24.22 8.58 13.94
C CYS A 57 -22.89 9.06 13.36
N ASP A 58 -23.03 9.67 12.19
CA ASP A 58 -22.05 10.44 11.46
C ASP A 58 -21.33 11.45 12.35
N THR A 59 -19.99 11.44 12.28
CA THR A 59 -19.08 12.60 12.21
C THR A 59 -17.68 12.00 12.28
N LEU A 60 -17.24 11.36 11.20
CA LEU A 60 -15.85 10.94 11.08
C LEU A 60 -15.00 12.18 10.81
N HIS A 61 -14.69 12.90 11.90
CA HIS A 61 -13.58 13.82 11.92
C HIS A 61 -12.38 13.11 11.31
N ASN A 62 -11.81 13.82 10.35
CA ASN A 62 -10.64 13.49 9.55
C ASN A 62 -9.48 13.15 10.49
N LEU A 63 -9.43 11.92 11.01
CA LEU A 63 -8.31 11.42 11.79
C LEU A 63 -7.17 11.28 10.80
N ASN A 64 -6.43 12.39 10.76
CA ASN A 64 -5.14 12.61 10.17
C ASN A 64 -4.52 11.31 9.67
N SER A 65 -4.40 11.26 8.35
CA SER A 65 -3.55 10.37 7.58
C SER A 65 -2.24 10.21 8.34
N SER A 66 -2.17 9.20 9.21
CA SER A 66 -0.96 8.90 9.94
C SER A 66 -0.02 8.43 8.87
N ASN A 67 0.86 9.37 8.52
CA ASN A 67 1.86 9.38 7.48
C ASN A 67 2.86 8.25 7.79
N SER A 68 2.37 7.02 7.68
CA SER A 68 3.09 5.80 7.98
C SER A 68 3.92 5.51 6.74
N SER A 69 4.95 6.33 6.58
CA SER A 69 6.32 5.88 6.41
C SER A 69 6.43 4.36 6.53
N ASN A 70 6.66 3.70 5.41
CA ASN A 70 7.42 2.46 5.44
C ASN A 70 8.84 2.85 5.89
N TYR A 71 9.04 3.01 7.20
CA TYR A 71 10.36 3.01 7.78
C TYR A 71 10.93 1.60 7.57
N TYR A 72 11.58 1.40 6.42
CA TYR A 72 12.64 0.41 6.30
C TYR A 72 13.73 0.86 7.28
N TYR A 73 13.67 0.31 8.49
CA TYR A 73 14.74 0.36 9.48
C TYR A 73 15.95 -0.40 8.92
N ASN A 74 16.83 0.30 8.21
CA ASN A 74 18.25 -0.06 8.17
C ASN A 74 18.94 0.74 9.28
N LYS A 75 18.72 0.34 10.53
CA LYS A 75 19.55 0.80 11.65
C LYS A 75 20.73 -0.14 11.75
N SER A 76 21.64 -0.04 10.78
CA SER A 76 22.98 -0.60 10.90
C SER A 76 23.70 0.18 11.98
N PHE A 77 23.71 -0.34 13.20
CA PHE A 77 24.63 0.12 14.24
C PHE A 77 26.06 -0.22 13.77
N SER A 78 26.68 0.67 12.99
CA SER A 78 28.13 0.71 12.91
C SER A 78 28.63 1.23 14.25
N LYS A 79 28.88 0.30 15.16
CA LYS A 79 29.60 0.55 16.41
C LYS A 79 31.05 0.86 16.05
N CYS A 80 31.48 2.04 16.50
CA CYS A 80 32.82 2.33 17.00
C CYS A 80 33.99 2.18 16.03
N GLY A 81 34.68 3.29 15.72
CA GLY A 81 36.08 3.21 15.34
C GLY A 81 36.61 4.32 14.46
N LYS A 82 37.19 5.34 15.12
CA LYS A 82 38.14 6.34 14.65
C LYS A 82 37.62 7.45 13.71
N PRO A 83 37.82 8.74 14.05
CA PRO A 83 37.51 9.86 13.18
C PRO A 83 38.52 9.92 12.02
N PRO A 84 38.11 9.77 10.75
CA PRO A 84 38.94 10.15 9.63
C PRO A 84 38.85 11.67 9.42
N ALA A 85 39.98 12.22 8.97
CA ALA A 85 40.28 13.61 8.66
C ALA A 85 39.17 14.38 7.91
N PRO A 86 39.15 15.73 7.97
CA PRO A 86 38.12 16.57 7.36
C PRO A 86 38.17 16.51 5.83
N ALA A 87 37.58 15.46 5.27
CA ALA A 87 37.19 15.44 3.87
C ALA A 87 35.90 16.26 3.75
N THR A 88 35.94 17.24 2.86
CA THR A 88 34.83 18.11 2.41
C THR A 88 33.69 17.25 1.87
N THR A 89 32.95 16.64 2.77
CA THR A 89 31.75 15.88 2.48
C THR A 89 30.69 16.88 2.09
N THR A 90 30.52 17.03 0.78
CA THR A 90 29.38 17.75 0.22
C THR A 90 28.12 17.11 0.83
N THR A 91 27.54 17.80 1.81
CA THR A 91 26.35 17.35 2.50
C THR A 91 25.20 17.51 1.52
N CYS A 92 24.87 16.45 0.79
CA CYS A 92 23.62 16.41 0.03
C CYS A 92 22.48 16.68 1.02
N SER A 93 21.74 17.77 0.80
CA SER A 93 20.61 18.19 1.63
C SER A 93 19.68 16.99 1.91
N PRO A 94 19.39 16.66 3.18
CA PRO A 94 18.53 15.53 3.56
C PRO A 94 17.13 15.54 2.92
N ARG A 95 16.66 16.70 2.42
CA ARG A 95 15.32 16.87 1.86
C ARG A 95 15.10 16.10 0.55
N GLU A 96 16.12 15.90 -0.26
CA GLU A 96 15.93 15.39 -1.62
C GLU A 96 15.73 13.87 -1.66
N ARG A 97 16.52 13.12 -0.85
CA ARG A 97 16.34 11.67 -0.71
C ARG A 97 14.99 11.28 -0.11
N GLN A 98 14.34 12.20 0.61
CA GLN A 98 13.06 11.93 1.23
C GLN A 98 11.91 11.93 0.22
N ARG A 99 12.01 12.72 -0.87
CA ARG A 99 10.95 12.82 -1.89
C ARG A 99 10.80 11.54 -2.72
N GLN A 100 11.91 10.90 -3.08
CA GLN A 100 11.87 9.73 -3.97
C GLN A 100 11.20 8.50 -3.34
N ARG A 101 11.17 8.38 -2.01
CA ARG A 101 10.61 7.19 -1.32
C ARG A 101 9.09 7.18 -1.20
N TRP A 102 8.40 8.24 -1.66
CA TRP A 102 7.01 8.51 -1.28
C TRP A 102 6.01 8.45 -2.43
N GLN A 103 6.41 7.90 -3.58
CA GLN A 103 5.46 7.67 -4.67
C GLN A 103 4.52 6.53 -4.28
N GLY A 104 3.29 6.89 -3.96
CA GLY A 104 2.20 5.95 -3.74
C GLY A 104 1.54 5.56 -5.07
N THR A 105 0.44 4.82 -5.00
CA THR A 105 -0.40 4.57 -6.18
C THR A 105 -1.04 5.87 -6.69
N LEU A 106 -1.48 6.74 -5.76
CA LEU A 106 -2.09 8.03 -6.06
C LEU A 106 -1.09 9.15 -5.80
N ASN A 107 -0.82 9.98 -6.81
CA ASN A 107 0.21 11.02 -6.75
C ASN A 107 -0.36 12.37 -7.19
N THR A 108 0.30 13.42 -6.73
CA THR A 108 -0.10 14.82 -6.89
C THR A 108 1.01 15.62 -7.56
N THR A 109 0.74 16.86 -7.98
CA THR A 109 1.78 17.73 -8.54
C THR A 109 2.46 18.54 -7.45
N ALA A 110 3.64 19.09 -7.74
CA ALA A 110 4.30 20.01 -6.81
C ALA A 110 3.52 21.32 -6.62
N ASN A 111 2.78 21.75 -7.65
CA ASN A 111 2.06 23.02 -7.67
C ASN A 111 0.67 22.92 -7.04
N ASP A 112 0.08 21.74 -7.07
CA ASP A 112 -1.22 21.46 -6.47
C ASP A 112 -1.15 20.11 -5.75
N PRO A 113 -0.83 20.11 -4.43
CA PRO A 113 -0.64 18.91 -3.62
C PRO A 113 -1.97 18.27 -3.15
N HIS A 114 -3.11 18.91 -3.43
CA HIS A 114 -4.42 18.46 -2.98
C HIS A 114 -5.21 17.77 -4.10
N THR A 115 -4.75 17.88 -5.34
CA THR A 115 -5.40 17.29 -6.50
C THR A 115 -4.66 16.05 -6.99
N LEU A 116 -5.42 15.00 -7.34
CA LEU A 116 -4.88 13.83 -8.01
C LEU A 116 -4.35 14.23 -9.39
N ALA A 117 -3.07 14.00 -9.62
CA ALA A 117 -2.40 14.36 -10.87
C ALA A 117 -2.21 13.13 -11.76
N TYR A 118 -1.73 12.03 -11.19
CA TYR A 118 -1.43 10.80 -11.92
C TYR A 118 -1.47 9.58 -11.01
N ILE A 119 -1.59 8.41 -11.63
CA ILE A 119 -1.64 7.12 -10.94
C ILE A 119 -0.43 6.27 -11.35
N VAL A 120 0.24 5.65 -10.37
CA VAL A 120 1.30 4.69 -10.62
C VAL A 120 0.81 3.29 -10.26
N LEU A 121 0.80 2.40 -11.24
CA LEU A 121 0.43 1.00 -11.09
C LEU A 121 1.65 0.14 -10.83
N PHE A 122 1.83 -0.25 -9.58
CA PHE A 122 2.86 -1.21 -9.23
C PHE A 122 2.41 -2.61 -9.64
N ARG A 123 3.24 -3.29 -10.44
CA ARG A 123 3.06 -4.70 -10.78
C ARG A 123 2.88 -5.49 -9.47
N GLU A 124 1.94 -6.44 -9.47
CA GLU A 124 1.58 -7.29 -8.31
C GLU A 124 0.85 -6.57 -7.16
N ALA A 125 0.80 -5.24 -7.09
CA ALA A 125 0.11 -4.54 -6.01
C ALA A 125 -1.42 -4.48 -6.19
N HIS A 126 -1.90 -4.74 -7.41
CA HIS A 126 -3.29 -4.56 -7.84
C HIS A 126 -3.76 -5.82 -8.59
N PRO A 127 -4.14 -6.90 -7.87
CA PRO A 127 -4.42 -8.21 -8.48
C PRO A 127 -5.62 -8.21 -9.44
N PHE A 128 -6.51 -7.22 -9.33
CA PHE A 128 -7.71 -7.09 -10.17
C PHE A 128 -7.54 -6.06 -11.30
N TRP A 129 -6.32 -5.58 -11.53
CA TRP A 129 -6.06 -4.60 -12.58
C TRP A 129 -6.37 -5.14 -13.97
N GLU A 130 -5.94 -6.36 -14.29
CA GLU A 130 -6.13 -6.91 -15.65
C GLU A 130 -7.57 -7.33 -15.93
N THR A 131 -8.30 -7.77 -14.90
CA THR A 131 -9.65 -8.31 -15.06
C THR A 131 -10.74 -7.27 -14.91
N LYS A 132 -10.59 -6.34 -13.95
CA LYS A 132 -11.63 -5.37 -13.57
C LYS A 132 -11.17 -3.92 -13.62
N ARG A 133 -9.91 -3.66 -13.97
CA ARG A 133 -9.30 -2.32 -13.90
C ARG A 133 -9.48 -1.68 -12.52
N GLU A 134 -9.38 -2.52 -11.47
CA GLU A 134 -9.48 -2.10 -10.08
C GLU A 134 -8.11 -1.93 -9.45
N ILE A 135 -7.93 -0.81 -8.74
CA ILE A 135 -6.75 -0.57 -7.91
C ILE A 135 -7.13 -0.49 -6.43
N LEU A 136 -6.36 -1.19 -5.61
CA LEU A 136 -6.50 -1.16 -4.16
C LEU A 136 -5.50 -0.16 -3.54
N CYS A 137 -6.03 0.96 -3.05
CA CYS A 137 -5.27 2.09 -2.50
C CYS A 137 -5.39 2.20 -0.98
N LYS A 138 -4.29 2.59 -0.33
CA LYS A 138 -4.20 2.76 1.13
C LYS A 138 -3.80 4.18 1.55
N SER A 139 -2.86 4.77 0.83
CA SER A 139 -2.36 6.12 1.08
C SER A 139 -3.01 7.11 0.13
N ASN A 140 -2.95 8.40 0.48
CA ASN A 140 -3.40 9.52 -0.34
C ASN A 140 -4.87 9.41 -0.78
N LEU A 141 -5.71 8.81 0.07
CA LEU A 141 -7.15 8.64 -0.22
C LEU A 141 -7.89 9.98 -0.37
N HIS A 142 -7.38 11.05 0.25
CA HIS A 142 -7.92 12.41 0.14
C HIS A 142 -7.72 13.04 -1.25
N LEU A 143 -6.88 12.45 -2.11
CA LEU A 143 -6.74 12.90 -3.50
C LEU A 143 -7.87 12.37 -4.39
N LEU A 144 -8.63 11.37 -3.92
CA LEU A 144 -9.73 10.82 -4.70
C LEU A 144 -10.89 11.83 -4.74
N PRO A 145 -11.55 12.01 -5.89
CA PRO A 145 -12.69 12.91 -5.98
C PRO A 145 -13.78 12.49 -4.99
N GLU A 146 -14.23 13.42 -4.14
CA GLU A 146 -15.29 13.16 -3.15
C GLU A 146 -16.67 13.07 -3.82
N SER A 147 -16.82 13.67 -5.01
CA SER A 147 -18.10 13.97 -5.66
C SER A 147 -18.88 12.77 -6.22
N PHE A 148 -18.34 11.54 -6.16
CA PHE A 148 -19.04 10.36 -6.68
C PHE A 148 -20.29 9.99 -5.89
N ALA A 149 -20.37 10.36 -4.60
CA ALA A 149 -21.48 9.96 -3.74
C ALA A 149 -22.71 10.89 -3.84
N ALA A 150 -22.54 12.16 -4.25
CA ALA A 150 -23.55 13.19 -4.02
C ALA A 150 -24.33 13.64 -5.27
N THR A 151 -23.87 13.30 -6.48
CA THR A 151 -24.29 14.06 -7.68
C THR A 151 -25.20 13.25 -8.60
N LEU A 152 -26.42 12.96 -8.16
CA LEU A 152 -27.50 12.49 -9.05
C LEU A 152 -28.09 13.63 -9.91
N ASN A 153 -27.77 14.90 -9.64
CA ASN A 153 -28.56 16.03 -10.16
C ASN A 153 -27.78 17.12 -10.95
N VAL A 154 -26.54 16.90 -11.39
CA VAL A 154 -25.82 17.92 -12.18
C VAL A 154 -25.38 17.35 -13.53
N THR A 155 -26.02 17.85 -14.59
CA THR A 155 -25.94 17.40 -15.98
C THR A 155 -24.60 17.69 -16.69
N THR A 156 -23.57 18.16 -15.98
CA THR A 156 -22.30 18.59 -16.58
C THR A 156 -21.08 18.26 -15.70
N THR A 157 -20.99 17.03 -15.18
CA THR A 157 -19.76 16.60 -14.50
C THR A 157 -18.62 16.55 -15.52
N THR A 158 -17.72 17.53 -15.45
CA THR A 158 -16.49 17.55 -16.27
C THR A 158 -15.75 16.25 -15.99
N ILE A 159 -15.67 15.39 -17.01
CA ILE A 159 -15.03 14.09 -16.90
C ILE A 159 -13.52 14.32 -16.86
N VAL A 160 -12.90 14.04 -15.71
CA VAL A 160 -11.45 14.16 -15.53
C VAL A 160 -10.77 12.82 -15.76
N SER A 161 -9.77 12.82 -16.63
CA SER A 161 -8.95 11.66 -16.95
C SER A 161 -7.53 11.84 -16.46
N TYR A 162 -6.98 10.80 -15.86
CA TYR A 162 -5.68 10.80 -15.19
C TYR A 162 -4.70 9.94 -15.98
N PRO A 163 -3.47 10.40 -16.22
CA PRO A 163 -2.42 9.59 -16.79
C PRO A 163 -2.04 8.47 -15.81
N ILE A 164 -1.92 7.27 -16.35
CA ILE A 164 -1.45 6.10 -15.63
C ILE A 164 -0.05 5.73 -16.09
N PHE A 165 0.80 5.41 -15.12
CA PHE A 165 2.17 4.98 -15.34
C PHE A 165 2.43 3.61 -14.72
N VAL A 166 3.25 2.80 -15.36
CA VAL A 166 3.65 1.46 -14.89
C VAL A 166 5.17 1.40 -14.82
N PRO A 167 5.78 0.93 -13.72
CA PRO A 167 7.21 0.64 -13.67
C PRO A 167 7.62 -0.38 -14.73
N GLN A 168 8.62 -0.05 -15.57
CA GLN A 168 9.16 -0.92 -16.60
C GLN A 168 10.11 -2.00 -16.04
N SER A 169 10.55 -1.89 -14.79
CA SER A 169 11.66 -2.70 -14.28
C SER A 169 11.30 -4.15 -13.94
N ALA A 170 12.33 -5.00 -14.08
CA ALA A 170 12.44 -6.26 -13.37
C ALA A 170 12.38 -6.06 -11.84
N PRO A 171 11.94 -7.08 -11.07
CA PRO A 171 11.95 -7.02 -9.61
C PRO A 171 13.31 -6.54 -9.08
N ARG A 172 13.29 -5.61 -8.11
CA ARG A 172 14.42 -5.03 -7.32
C ARG A 172 14.97 -3.65 -7.73
N GLN A 173 14.53 -3.01 -8.82
CA GLN A 173 14.95 -1.63 -9.10
C GLN A 173 13.98 -0.62 -8.47
N TYR A 174 14.50 0.20 -7.53
CA TYR A 174 13.72 1.26 -6.86
C TYR A 174 13.45 2.47 -7.76
N HIS A 175 14.22 2.64 -8.84
CA HIS A 175 14.14 3.76 -9.78
C HIS A 175 13.90 3.26 -11.20
N ALA A 176 12.92 2.36 -11.30
CA ALA A 176 12.45 1.88 -12.59
C ALA A 176 11.94 3.06 -13.44
N PRO A 177 12.33 3.17 -14.72
CA PRO A 177 11.64 4.08 -15.61
C PRO A 177 10.15 3.73 -15.66
N LEU A 178 9.32 4.75 -15.67
CA LEU A 178 7.88 4.62 -15.70
C LEU A 178 7.39 4.72 -17.15
N SER A 179 6.66 3.71 -17.62
CA SER A 179 5.99 3.74 -18.92
C SER A 179 4.60 4.33 -18.78
N PHE A 180 4.26 5.28 -19.64
CA PHE A 180 2.88 5.74 -19.80
C PHE A 180 2.01 4.60 -20.33
N ALA A 181 0.91 4.30 -19.62
CA ALA A 181 -0.02 3.23 -19.98
C ALA A 181 -1.30 3.76 -20.64
N GLY A 182 -1.59 5.05 -20.52
CA GLY A 182 -2.80 5.67 -21.08
C GLY A 182 -3.45 6.65 -20.12
N TYR A 183 -4.51 7.31 -20.60
CA TYR A 183 -5.40 8.12 -19.77
C TYR A 183 -6.59 7.28 -19.31
N TYR A 184 -6.92 7.36 -18.03
CA TYR A 184 -8.02 6.61 -17.44
C TYR A 184 -8.92 7.52 -16.61
N ARG A 185 -10.20 7.18 -16.56
CA ARG A 185 -11.22 7.87 -15.75
C ARG A 185 -11.51 7.06 -14.51
N ILE A 186 -11.71 7.74 -13.39
CA ILE A 186 -12.22 7.09 -12.19
C ILE A 186 -13.74 6.94 -12.35
N CYS A 187 -14.21 5.69 -12.41
CA CYS A 187 -15.62 5.38 -12.58
C CYS A 187 -16.31 5.23 -11.23
N SER A 188 -15.62 4.64 -10.25
CA SER A 188 -16.13 4.54 -8.90
C SER A 188 -15.01 4.47 -7.87
N VAL A 189 -15.32 4.95 -6.66
CA VAL A 189 -14.47 4.85 -5.47
C VAL A 189 -15.28 4.20 -4.37
N ARG A 190 -14.78 3.09 -3.84
CA ARG A 190 -15.44 2.32 -2.79
C ARG A 190 -14.53 2.15 -1.59
N TYR A 191 -14.90 2.74 -0.47
CA TYR A 191 -14.14 2.65 0.76
C TYR A 191 -14.43 1.33 1.48
N LEU A 192 -13.38 0.59 1.81
CA LEU A 192 -13.48 -0.64 2.59
C LEU A 192 -13.30 -0.31 4.07
N ALA A 193 -14.25 -0.74 4.89
CA ALA A 193 -14.18 -0.55 6.33
C ALA A 193 -12.97 -1.30 6.91
N PRO A 194 -12.23 -0.72 7.86
CA PRO A 194 -11.16 -1.41 8.57
C PRO A 194 -11.67 -2.74 9.15
N ARG A 195 -10.86 -3.80 9.02
CA ARG A 195 -11.14 -5.17 9.50
C ARG A 195 -12.40 -5.82 8.90
N SER A 196 -12.97 -5.26 7.83
CA SER A 196 -14.06 -5.90 7.10
C SER A 196 -13.59 -7.20 6.45
N ARG A 197 -14.52 -8.17 6.33
CA ARG A 197 -14.28 -9.43 5.62
C ARG A 197 -13.86 -9.18 4.17
N GLU A 198 -14.46 -8.17 3.55
CA GLU A 198 -14.14 -7.79 2.18
C GLU A 198 -12.72 -7.26 2.04
N LEU A 199 -12.29 -6.32 2.88
CA LEU A 199 -10.89 -5.86 2.90
C LEU A 199 -9.95 -7.04 3.07
N ALA A 200 -10.29 -7.96 3.98
CA ALA A 200 -9.46 -9.11 4.23
C ALA A 200 -9.33 -10.01 2.99
N ALA A 201 -10.41 -10.25 2.25
CA ALA A 201 -10.37 -10.99 0.98
C ALA A 201 -9.48 -10.29 -0.07
N TYR A 202 -9.58 -8.96 -0.23
CA TYR A 202 -8.68 -8.21 -1.11
C TYR A 202 -7.20 -8.35 -0.70
N LEU A 203 -6.91 -8.28 0.61
CA LEU A 203 -5.55 -8.42 1.11
C LEU A 203 -5.03 -9.85 1.02
N GLU A 204 -5.88 -10.87 1.16
CA GLU A 204 -5.53 -12.28 0.89
C GLU A 204 -5.08 -12.44 -0.55
N VAL A 205 -5.81 -11.93 -1.53
CA VAL A 205 -5.42 -12.04 -2.94
C VAL A 205 -4.16 -11.22 -3.22
N LYS A 206 -4.06 -10.00 -2.66
CA LYS A 206 -2.93 -9.10 -2.87
C LYS A 206 -1.62 -9.65 -2.30
N PHE A 207 -1.65 -10.20 -1.10
CA PHE A 207 -0.44 -10.72 -0.47
C PHE A 207 -0.26 -12.21 -0.73
N GLY A 208 -1.30 -12.94 -1.15
CA GLY A 208 -1.23 -14.36 -1.48
C GLY A 208 -0.51 -15.16 -0.40
N THR A 209 0.52 -15.87 -0.83
CA THR A 209 1.42 -16.68 0.01
C THR A 209 2.61 -15.89 0.58
N GLN A 210 2.70 -14.57 0.35
CA GLN A 210 3.81 -13.76 0.85
C GLN A 210 3.85 -13.82 2.38
N HIS A 211 5.03 -14.16 2.91
CA HIS A 211 5.24 -14.23 4.34
C HIS A 211 5.11 -12.84 4.96
N ARG A 212 4.06 -12.64 5.75
CA ARG A 212 3.82 -11.42 6.53
C ARG A 212 3.63 -11.78 7.99
N THR A 213 4.26 -11.00 8.86
CA THR A 213 4.05 -11.10 10.30
C THR A 213 2.61 -10.69 10.65
N SER A 214 2.10 -11.20 11.76
CA SER A 214 0.77 -10.87 12.28
C SER A 214 0.59 -9.36 12.46
N GLU A 215 1.62 -8.65 12.93
CA GLU A 215 1.59 -7.19 13.12
C GLU A 215 1.41 -6.47 11.79
N LYS A 216 2.07 -6.94 10.72
CA LYS A 216 1.91 -6.37 9.37
C LYS A 216 0.52 -6.63 8.79
N TRP A 217 -0.10 -7.76 9.11
CA TRP A 217 -1.49 -8.07 8.74
C TRP A 217 -2.46 -7.18 9.51
N ILE A 218 -2.36 -7.15 10.83
CA ILE A 218 -3.17 -6.32 11.73
C ILE A 218 -3.06 -4.85 11.34
N GLY A 219 -1.85 -4.36 11.09
CA GLY A 219 -1.60 -2.98 10.67
C GLY A 219 -2.15 -2.66 9.27
N SER A 220 -2.39 -3.65 8.41
CA SER A 220 -3.04 -3.45 7.11
C SER A 220 -4.55 -3.48 7.24
N LEU A 221 -5.10 -4.41 8.01
CA LEU A 221 -6.53 -4.54 8.27
C LEU A 221 -7.08 -3.38 9.10
N SER A 222 -6.28 -2.76 9.98
CA SER A 222 -6.72 -1.66 10.83
C SER A 222 -6.75 -0.30 10.12
N ARG A 223 -6.42 -0.23 8.83
CA ARG A 223 -6.38 1.02 8.06
C ARG A 223 -7.57 1.12 7.13
N ARG A 224 -7.87 2.36 6.73
CA ARG A 224 -8.81 2.63 5.64
C ARG A 224 -8.16 2.27 4.31
N TRP A 225 -8.95 1.65 3.46
CA TRP A 225 -8.58 1.32 2.08
C TRP A 225 -9.70 1.77 1.14
N ALA A 226 -9.35 2.01 -0.10
CA ALA A 226 -10.30 2.24 -1.18
C ALA A 226 -10.01 1.32 -2.35
N VAL A 227 -11.08 0.78 -2.95
CA VAL A 227 -11.06 0.18 -4.27
C VAL A 227 -11.47 1.25 -5.26
N VAL A 228 -10.64 1.53 -6.25
CA VAL A 228 -10.91 2.51 -7.30
C VAL A 228 -11.03 1.75 -8.61
N THR A 229 -12.17 1.87 -9.27
CA THR A 229 -12.41 1.26 -10.59
C THR A 229 -12.16 2.31 -11.66
N LEU A 230 -11.41 1.94 -12.68
CA LEU A 230 -10.93 2.84 -13.73
C LEU A 230 -11.39 2.35 -15.11
N ASP A 231 -11.74 3.28 -16.00
CA ASP A 231 -11.98 2.97 -17.42
C ASP A 231 -10.98 3.70 -18.31
N LEU A 232 -10.53 3.05 -19.38
CA LEU A 232 -9.67 3.66 -20.39
C LEU A 232 -10.41 4.80 -21.09
N ASP A 233 -9.79 5.97 -21.15
CA ASP A 233 -10.32 7.14 -21.83
C ASP A 233 -9.89 7.18 -23.30
N VAL A 234 -10.58 6.40 -24.13
CA VAL A 234 -10.26 6.24 -25.55
C VAL A 234 -10.30 7.57 -26.30
N GLY A 235 -11.26 8.45 -25.98
CA GLY A 235 -11.44 9.72 -26.69
C GLY A 235 -10.29 10.71 -26.51
N ARG A 236 -9.47 10.53 -25.48
CA ARG A 236 -8.35 11.43 -25.17
C ARG A 236 -7.00 10.87 -25.63
N GLY A 237 -6.90 9.54 -25.79
CA GLY A 237 -5.65 8.86 -26.14
C GLY A 237 -5.13 9.18 -27.53
N GLU A 238 -6.01 9.42 -28.51
CA GLU A 238 -5.59 9.71 -29.89
C GLU A 238 -5.18 11.18 -30.10
N ALA A 239 -5.73 12.10 -29.30
CA ALA A 239 -5.49 13.52 -29.45
C ALA A 239 -4.30 14.05 -28.62
N LEU A 240 -3.95 13.36 -27.53
CA LEU A 240 -2.94 13.87 -26.60
C LEU A 240 -1.63 13.10 -26.69
N VAL A 241 -0.55 13.88 -26.68
CA VAL A 241 0.82 13.37 -26.52
C VAL A 241 0.91 12.55 -25.22
N PRO A 242 1.64 11.42 -25.22
CA PRO A 242 1.93 10.67 -24.00
C PRO A 242 2.41 11.60 -22.90
N ALA A 243 1.81 11.49 -21.71
CA ALA A 243 2.25 12.28 -20.58
C ALA A 243 3.71 11.91 -20.25
N VAL A 244 4.62 12.88 -20.36
CA VAL A 244 6.01 12.70 -19.96
C VAL A 244 6.15 13.17 -18.52
N MET A 245 6.56 12.25 -17.64
CA MET A 245 7.00 12.66 -16.30
C MET A 245 8.36 13.32 -16.45
N ALA A 246 8.35 14.66 -16.51
CA ALA A 246 9.57 15.42 -16.35
C ALA A 246 10.08 15.14 -14.93
N GLU A 247 11.15 14.36 -14.82
CA GLU A 247 11.91 14.29 -13.58
C GLU A 247 12.31 15.74 -13.32
N VAL A 248 11.75 16.34 -12.25
CA VAL A 248 12.14 17.68 -11.83
C VAL A 248 13.59 17.54 -11.44
N ASP A 249 14.47 17.81 -12.40
CA ASP A 249 15.90 17.68 -12.27
C ASP A 249 16.28 18.62 -11.14
N GLY A 250 16.44 18.02 -9.96
CA GLY A 250 16.46 18.74 -8.70
C GLY A 250 17.62 19.70 -8.77
N ASP A 251 17.26 20.98 -8.91
CA ASP A 251 18.09 22.15 -9.15
C ASP A 251 19.51 21.98 -8.57
N ARG A 252 20.39 21.34 -9.36
CA ARG A 252 21.80 21.16 -9.02
C ARG A 252 22.58 22.46 -9.19
N SER A 253 21.92 23.56 -9.55
CA SER A 253 22.56 24.81 -9.93
C SER A 253 23.12 25.63 -8.74
N ARG A 254 23.00 25.15 -7.50
CA ARG A 254 23.63 25.80 -6.33
C ARG A 254 25.02 25.28 -5.98
N ARG A 255 25.92 25.20 -6.98
CA ARG A 255 27.37 25.07 -6.75
C ARG A 255 28.14 25.97 -7.70
N GLY A 256 28.15 27.25 -7.36
CA GLY A 256 28.99 28.25 -8.01
C GLY A 256 29.13 29.46 -7.10
N CYS A 257 29.89 29.30 -6.01
CA CYS A 257 30.56 30.34 -5.20
C CYS A 257 31.54 29.62 -4.28
#